data_AF-A0A349K7F9-F1
#
_entry.id   AF-A0A349K7F9-F1
#
_cell.length_a   1.000
_cell.length_b   1.000
_cell.length_c   1.000
_cell.angle_alpha   90.00
_cell.angle_beta   90.00
_cell.angle_gamma   90.00
#
_symmetry.space_group_name_H-M   'P 1'
#
loop_
_entity.id
_entity.type
_entity.pdbx_description
1 polymer ?
#
loop_
_entity_poly.entity_id
_entity_poly.type
_entity_poly.pdbx_seq_one_letter_code
_entity_poly.pdbx_strand_id
1 'polypeptide(L)'
;YQQAKIYRDSGHRGEFTVSYNGYTLPGEQNIVILEWFDDAIMSPGRQGNNIPKEAMEAGAKYRPLLESQRIEFYETVDPSLMGD
;
A
#
# COMPACT_ATOMS: atom_id res chain seq x y z
N TYR A 1 8.07 -4.01 -3.57
CA TYR A 1 8.91 -2.83 -3.86
C TYR A 1 8.69 -2.26 -5.26
N GLN A 2 8.99 -2.99 -6.35
CA GLN A 2 8.96 -2.43 -7.72
C GLN A 2 7.62 -1.78 -8.11
N GLN A 3 6.50 -2.46 -7.89
CA GLN A 3 5.17 -1.91 -8.17
C GLN A 3 4.88 -0.63 -7.36
N ALA A 4 5.23 -0.61 -6.07
CA ALA A 4 5.04 0.53 -5.19
C ALA A 4 5.83 1.75 -5.69
N LYS A 5 7.07 1.53 -6.12
CA LYS A 5 7.92 2.56 -6.71
C LYS A 5 7.30 3.18 -7.96
N ILE A 6 6.75 2.36 -8.86
CA ILE A 6 6.08 2.87 -10.07
C ILE A 6 4.85 3.72 -9.69
N TYR A 7 4.06 3.29 -8.71
CA TYR A 7 2.94 4.11 -8.22
C TYR A 7 3.41 5.46 -7.66
N ARG A 8 4.48 5.48 -6.86
CA ARG A 8 5.08 6.73 -6.37
C ARG A 8 5.55 7.63 -7.51
N ASP A 9 6.40 7.10 -8.39
CA ASP A 9 7.05 7.87 -9.45
C ASP A 9 6.04 8.38 -10.50
N SER A 10 4.84 7.77 -10.59
CA SER A 10 3.73 8.23 -11.42
C SER A 10 2.71 9.11 -10.71
N GLY A 11 2.97 9.48 -9.44
CA GLY A 11 2.09 10.34 -8.64
C GLY A 11 0.79 9.68 -8.19
N HIS A 12 0.69 8.35 -8.24
CA HIS A 12 -0.48 7.60 -7.76
C HIS A 12 -0.48 7.38 -6.25
N ARG A 13 0.69 7.42 -5.61
CA ARG A 13 0.85 7.27 -4.15
C ARG A 13 1.99 8.15 -3.66
N GLY A 14 1.95 8.52 -2.39
CA GLY A 14 3.03 9.22 -1.71
C GLY A 14 4.27 8.34 -1.46
N GLU A 15 5.15 8.82 -0.59
CA GLU A 15 6.25 8.02 -0.07
C GLU A 15 5.73 6.75 0.61
N PHE A 16 6.49 5.66 0.48
CA PHE A 16 6.09 4.35 0.98
C PHE A 16 7.23 3.63 1.67
N THR A 17 6.86 2.73 2.57
CA THR A 17 7.78 1.78 3.21
C THR A 17 7.39 0.35 2.82
N VAL A 18 8.37 -0.55 2.86
CA VAL A 18 8.14 -1.99 2.69
C VAL A 18 8.83 -2.71 3.84
N SER A 19 8.07 -3.47 4.60
CA SER A 19 8.59 -4.31 5.69
C SER A 19 8.22 -5.77 5.47
N TYR A 20 9.05 -6.66 6.02
CA TYR A 20 8.87 -8.09 5.96
C TYR A 20 9.26 -8.70 7.30
N ASN A 21 8.33 -9.43 7.92
CA ASN A 21 8.62 -10.19 9.13
C ASN A 21 8.98 -11.64 8.78
N GLY A 22 10.27 -11.94 8.75
CA GLY A 22 10.77 -13.28 8.44
C GLY A 22 10.80 -14.24 9.63
N TYR A 23 11.16 -13.75 10.82
CA TYR A 23 11.20 -14.55 12.08
C TYR A 23 11.61 -13.75 13.32
N THR A 24 12.10 -12.52 13.16
CA THR A 24 12.75 -11.76 14.26
C THR A 24 11.83 -10.80 15.01
N LEU A 25 10.62 -10.55 14.50
CA LEU A 25 9.64 -9.68 15.15
C LEU A 25 8.42 -10.50 15.63
N PRO A 26 7.84 -10.17 16.79
CA PRO A 26 6.54 -10.70 17.20
C PRO A 26 5.45 -10.41 16.16
N GLY A 27 4.42 -11.25 16.11
CA GLY A 27 3.30 -11.10 15.19
C GLY A 27 3.29 -12.12 14.06
N GLU A 28 2.43 -11.90 13.07
CA GLU A 28 2.25 -12.80 11.94
C GLU A 28 3.51 -12.78 11.05
N GLN A 29 4.01 -13.98 10.72
CA GLN A 29 5.22 -14.16 9.90
C GLN A 29 4.85 -14.31 8.42
N ASN A 30 5.85 -14.15 7.54
CA ASN A 30 5.70 -14.29 6.09
C ASN A 30 4.74 -13.26 5.46
N ILE A 31 4.57 -12.12 6.11
CA ILE A 31 3.79 -11.00 5.58
C ILE A 31 4.72 -9.91 5.06
N VAL A 32 4.44 -9.45 3.84
CA VAL A 32 5.00 -8.23 3.29
C VAL A 32 3.99 -7.11 3.51
N ILE A 33 4.37 -6.10 4.29
CA ILE A 33 3.56 -4.91 4.50
C ILE A 33 4.08 -3.80 3.58
N LEU A 34 3.17 -3.19 2.83
CA LEU A 34 3.41 -2.03 2.00
C LEU A 34 2.54 -0.91 2.55
N GLU A 35 3.18 0.08 3.15
CA GLU A 35 2.52 1.21 3.81
C GLU A 35 2.84 2.48 3.05
N TRP A 36 1.84 3.34 2.87
CA TRP A 36 2.01 4.69 2.33
C TRP A 36 1.00 5.61 3.01
N PHE A 37 1.32 6.90 3.01
CA PHE A 37 0.41 7.94 3.48
C PHE A 37 -0.23 8.65 2.29
N ASP A 38 -1.50 9.01 2.45
CA ASP A 38 -2.26 9.79 1.47
C ASP A 38 -3.27 10.68 2.20
N ASP A 39 -3.56 11.85 1.65
CA ASP A 39 -4.49 12.80 2.24
C ASP A 39 -5.95 12.33 2.12
N ALA A 40 -6.23 11.49 1.11
CA ALA A 40 -7.55 10.96 0.86
C ALA A 40 -7.51 9.54 0.26
N ILE A 41 -8.50 8.72 0.60
CA ILE A 41 -8.70 7.42 -0.05
C ILE A 41 -9.32 7.66 -1.43
N MET A 42 -8.53 7.42 -2.48
CA MET A 42 -8.98 7.57 -3.86
C MET A 42 -9.48 6.25 -4.45
N SER A 43 -10.69 6.23 -5.00
CA SER A 43 -11.24 5.05 -5.67
C SER A 43 -10.35 4.61 -6.85
N PRO A 44 -10.00 3.33 -6.98
CA PRO A 44 -9.30 2.81 -8.16
C PRO A 44 -10.12 2.94 -9.46
N GLY A 45 -11.45 3.00 -9.36
CA GLY A 45 -12.37 3.12 -10.50
C GLY A 45 -12.72 4.56 -10.89
N ARG A 46 -12.11 5.57 -10.25
CA ARG A 46 -12.39 6.98 -10.56
C ARG A 46 -12.05 7.32 -12.02
N GLN A 47 -12.84 8.22 -12.60
CA GLN A 47 -12.59 8.72 -13.96
C GLN A 47 -11.20 9.39 -14.03
N GLY A 48 -10.45 9.13 -15.10
CA GLY A 48 -9.10 9.69 -15.29
C GLY A 48 -7.99 8.98 -14.51
N ASN A 49 -8.27 7.87 -13.84
CA ASN A 49 -7.24 7.07 -13.18
C ASN A 49 -6.36 6.30 -14.19
N ASN A 50 -5.29 6.93 -14.64
CA ASN A 50 -4.35 6.35 -15.60
C ASN A 50 -3.26 5.55 -14.89
N ILE A 51 -3.56 4.29 -14.55
CA ILE A 51 -2.59 3.39 -13.91
C ILE A 51 -1.51 2.97 -14.93
N PRO A 52 -0.21 3.16 -14.63
CA PRO A 52 0.86 2.70 -15.51
C PRO A 52 0.80 1.19 -15.74
N LYS A 53 0.89 0.77 -17.01
CA LYS A 53 0.85 -0.66 -17.40
C LYS A 53 1.95 -1.46 -16.71
N GLU A 54 3.13 -0.88 -16.58
CA GLU A 54 4.30 -1.48 -15.93
C GLU A 54 4.04 -1.79 -14.44
N ALA A 55 3.22 -0.97 -13.75
CA ALA A 55 2.82 -1.23 -12.37
C ALA A 55 1.94 -2.49 -12.28
N MET A 56 1.04 -2.67 -13.26
CA MET A 56 0.18 -3.85 -13.34
C MET A 56 0.98 -5.11 -13.65
N GLU A 57 1.92 -5.02 -14.59
CA GLU A 57 2.83 -6.12 -14.95
C GLU A 57 3.77 -6.51 -13.80
N ALA A 58 4.28 -5.52 -13.05
CA ALA A 58 5.08 -5.77 -11.86
C ALA A 58 4.26 -6.49 -10.78
N GLY A 59 3.02 -6.06 -10.52
CA GLY A 59 2.13 -6.71 -9.54
C GLY A 59 1.72 -8.12 -9.94
N ALA A 60 1.49 -8.36 -11.23
CA ALA A 60 1.07 -9.66 -11.76
C ALA A 60 2.09 -10.79 -11.46
N LYS A 61 3.39 -10.47 -11.38
CA LYS A 61 4.45 -11.44 -11.05
C LYS A 61 4.30 -12.03 -9.64
N TYR A 62 3.76 -11.26 -8.70
CA TYR A 62 3.62 -11.68 -7.30
C TYR A 62 2.28 -12.34 -7.00
N ARG A 63 1.25 -12.02 -7.79
CA ARG A 63 -0.12 -12.50 -7.56
C ARG A 63 -0.25 -14.03 -7.40
N PRO A 64 0.51 -14.88 -8.12
CA PRO A 64 0.50 -16.33 -7.91
C PRO A 64 1.11 -16.80 -6.57
N LEU A 65 1.89 -15.95 -5.91
CA LEU A 65 2.59 -16.25 -4.66
C LEU A 65 1.80 -15.80 -3.42
N LEU A 66 0.68 -15.08 -3.62
CA LEU A 66 -0.12 -14.54 -2.53
C LEU A 66 -1.21 -15.54 -2.13
N GLU A 67 -1.16 -16.03 -0.90
CA GLU A 67 -2.25 -16.83 -0.33
C GLU A 67 -3.45 -15.96 0.06
N SER A 68 -3.19 -14.75 0.55
CA SER A 68 -4.21 -13.75 0.88
C SER A 68 -3.65 -12.33 0.76
N GLN A 69 -4.54 -11.35 0.67
CA GLN A 69 -4.19 -9.92 0.74
C GLN A 69 -5.33 -9.16 1.43
N ARG A 70 -4.98 -8.11 2.17
CA ARG A 70 -5.92 -7.18 2.79
C ARG A 70 -5.34 -5.78 2.76
N ILE A 71 -6.21 -4.78 2.91
CA ILE A 71 -5.81 -3.39 3.12
C ILE A 71 -6.30 -2.98 4.50
N GLU A 72 -5.42 -2.38 5.27
CA GLU A 72 -5.72 -1.81 6.57
C GLU A 72 -5.59 -0.29 6.46
N PHE A 73 -6.50 0.44 7.10
CA PHE A 73 -6.50 1.89 7.10
C PHE A 73 -6.25 2.38 8.52
N TYR A 74 -5.20 3.17 8.69
CA TYR A 74 -4.96 3.95 9.89
C TYR A 74 -5.49 5.35 9.63
N GLU A 75 -6.61 5.69 10.23
CA GLU A 75 -7.09 7.07 10.21
C GLU A 75 -6.27 7.88 11.22
N THR A 76 -5.56 8.90 10.72
CA THR A 76 -4.95 9.88 11.61
C THR A 76 -6.02 10.86 12.03
N VAL A 77 -6.45 10.74 13.28
CA VAL A 77 -7.44 11.64 13.87
C VAL A 77 -6.68 12.83 14.47
N ASP A 78 -7.12 14.04 14.16
CA ASP A 78 -6.63 15.24 14.82
C ASP A 78 -6.90 15.12 16.33
N PRO A 79 -5.89 15.21 17.20
CA PRO A 79 -6.08 15.10 18.64
C PRO A 79 -7.15 16.06 19.20
N SER A 80 -7.38 17.21 18.57
CA SER A 80 -8.44 18.15 18.96
C SER A 80 -9.87 17.66 18.70
N LEU A 81 -10.03 16.63 17.85
CA LEU A 81 -11.32 15.98 17.56
C LEU A 81 -11.57 14.75 18.46
N MET A 82 -10.53 14.27 19.15
CA MET A 82 -10.69 13.31 20.24
C MET A 82 -11.13 14.11 21.46
N GLY A 83 -12.40 13.99 21.84
CA GLY A 83 -12.90 14.64 23.07
C GLY A 83 -12.09 14.25 24.31
N ASP A 84 -12.24 15.02 25.40
CA ASP A 84 -11.59 14.78 26.70
C ASP A 84 -11.79 13.36 27.25
#